data_AF-A0AA43TWU0-F1
#
_entry.id   AF-A0AA43TWU0-F1
#
_cell.length_a   1.000
_cell.length_b   1.000
_cell.length_c   1.000
_cell.angle_alpha   90.00
_cell.angle_beta   90.00
_cell.angle_gamma   90.00
#
_symmetry.space_group_name_H-M   'P 1'
#
loop_
_entity.id
_entity.type
_entity.pdbx_description
1 polymer ?
#
loop_
_entity_poly.entity_id
_entity_poly.type
_entity_poly.pdbx_seq_one_letter_code
_entity_poly.pdbx_strand_id
1 'polypeptide(L)'
;MDPNVATREEFTKHLTSLPYPKSSEGSAPEWYELVTKLAVLLDKLAHHEAMAPNLQQTYMTPAASKNKVYFMWDFVGRTLGIANRVDCDLKDLSSYEKEQWEDAKGRSIFAGQLMLNDKMLHPMVESTYPGQKGKHPAFGDELLKLAREL
;
A
#
# COMPACT_ATOMS: atom_id res chain seq x y z
N MET A 1 1.68 -17.57 -0.60
CA MET A 1 2.87 -17.29 -1.42
C MET A 1 4.09 -17.29 -0.51
N ASP A 2 5.21 -17.91 -0.91
CA ASP A 2 6.44 -17.92 -0.10
C ASP A 2 7.28 -16.66 -0.37
N PRO A 3 7.48 -15.79 0.65
CA PRO A 3 8.18 -14.52 0.47
C PRO A 3 9.71 -14.66 0.27
N ASN A 4 10.27 -15.85 0.49
CA ASN A 4 11.70 -16.10 0.27
C ASN A 4 12.05 -16.30 -1.20
N VAL A 5 11.06 -16.71 -2.00
CA VAL A 5 11.24 -16.99 -3.43
C VAL A 5 10.47 -15.99 -4.31
N ALA A 6 9.32 -15.50 -3.84
CA ALA A 6 8.51 -14.57 -4.62
C ALA A 6 9.16 -13.18 -4.69
N THR A 7 9.15 -12.59 -5.88
CA THR A 7 9.57 -11.20 -6.07
C THR A 7 8.55 -10.22 -5.48
N ARG A 8 8.95 -8.95 -5.29
CA ARG A 8 8.00 -7.90 -4.90
C ARG A 8 6.90 -7.68 -5.94
N GLU A 9 7.22 -7.89 -7.21
CA GLU A 9 6.23 -7.87 -8.30
C GLU A 9 5.21 -8.99 -8.15
N GLU A 10 5.67 -10.22 -7.96
CA GLU A 10 4.78 -11.39 -7.78
C GLU A 10 3.91 -11.23 -6.53
N PHE A 11 4.49 -10.73 -5.44
CA PHE A 11 3.77 -10.43 -4.21
C PHE A 11 2.71 -9.34 -4.40
N THR A 12 3.07 -8.25 -5.10
CA THR A 12 2.14 -7.17 -5.45
C THR A 12 1.00 -7.72 -6.29
N LYS A 13 1.33 -8.42 -7.39
CA LYS A 13 0.35 -9.01 -8.30
C LYS A 13 -0.56 -9.98 -7.57
N HIS A 14 -0.04 -10.78 -6.65
CA HIS A 14 -0.86 -11.69 -5.85
C HIS A 14 -1.88 -10.93 -5.02
N LEU A 15 -1.46 -9.88 -4.30
CA LEU A 15 -2.37 -9.06 -3.51
C LEU A 15 -3.38 -8.32 -4.37
N THR A 16 -2.97 -7.75 -5.51
CA THR A 16 -3.84 -6.92 -6.36
C THR A 16 -4.74 -7.73 -7.29
N SER A 17 -4.47 -9.02 -7.49
CA SER A 17 -5.30 -9.93 -8.30
C SER A 17 -6.30 -10.76 -7.48
N LEU A 18 -6.33 -10.59 -6.15
CA LEU A 18 -7.37 -11.23 -5.33
C LEU A 18 -8.76 -10.80 -5.83
N PRO A 19 -9.69 -11.73 -6.06
CA PRO A 19 -11.06 -11.38 -6.42
C PRO A 19 -11.70 -10.74 -5.19
N TYR A 20 -11.74 -9.41 -5.16
CA TYR A 20 -12.48 -8.67 -4.15
C TYR A 20 -13.97 -8.86 -4.41
N PRO A 21 -14.73 -9.49 -3.49
CA PRO A 21 -16.16 -9.62 -3.66
C PRO A 21 -16.75 -8.23 -3.82
N LYS A 22 -17.50 -8.01 -4.89
CA LYS A 22 -18.15 -6.71 -5.12
C LYS A 22 -19.24 -6.49 -4.08
N SER A 23 -19.69 -5.24 -3.93
CA SER A 23 -20.84 -4.95 -3.06
C SER A 23 -22.10 -5.69 -3.50
N SER A 24 -22.26 -5.94 -4.81
CA SER A 24 -23.35 -6.76 -5.37
C SER A 24 -23.25 -8.25 -5.03
N GLU A 25 -22.09 -8.69 -4.54
CA GLU A 25 -21.76 -10.09 -4.22
C GLU A 25 -21.68 -10.32 -2.71
N GLY A 26 -21.99 -9.30 -1.89
CA GLY A 26 -22.15 -9.42 -0.44
C GLY A 26 -21.16 -8.62 0.40
N SER A 27 -20.17 -7.95 -0.19
CA SER A 27 -19.27 -7.09 0.57
C SER A 27 -19.91 -5.76 0.96
N ALA A 28 -19.44 -5.15 2.04
CA ALA A 28 -19.75 -3.77 2.36
C ALA A 28 -19.17 -2.83 1.28
N PRO A 29 -19.91 -1.80 0.82
CA PRO A 29 -19.41 -0.85 -0.17
C PRO A 29 -18.12 -0.15 0.24
N GLU A 30 -18.03 0.27 1.50
CA GLU A 30 -16.86 0.96 2.07
C GLU A 30 -15.61 0.06 2.11
N TRP A 31 -15.78 -1.24 2.40
CA TRP A 31 -14.69 -2.19 2.34
C TRP A 31 -14.17 -2.34 0.92
N TYR A 32 -15.09 -2.60 -0.03
CA TYR A 32 -14.74 -2.82 -1.44
C TYR A 32 -14.06 -1.60 -2.06
N GLU A 33 -14.58 -0.40 -1.78
CA GLU A 33 -14.00 0.85 -2.27
C GLU A 33 -12.57 1.04 -1.75
N LEU A 34 -12.35 0.83 -0.45
CA LEU A 34 -11.04 1.01 0.15
C LEU A 34 -10.01 0.01 -0.41
N VAL A 35 -10.33 -1.29 -0.42
CA VAL A 35 -9.38 -2.32 -0.90
C VAL A 35 -9.07 -2.15 -2.37
N THR A 36 -10.05 -1.75 -3.19
CA THR A 36 -9.84 -1.49 -4.62
C THR A 36 -8.90 -0.31 -4.83
N LYS A 37 -9.12 0.82 -4.15
CA LYS A 37 -8.24 1.99 -4.25
C LYS A 37 -6.81 1.67 -3.79
N LEU A 38 -6.66 0.97 -2.67
CA LEU A 38 -5.36 0.54 -2.17
C LEU A 38 -4.66 -0.42 -3.13
N ALA A 39 -5.39 -1.37 -3.73
CA ALA A 39 -4.82 -2.30 -4.71
C ALA A 39 -4.34 -1.59 -5.98
N VAL A 40 -5.12 -0.66 -6.52
CA VAL A 40 -4.74 0.15 -7.68
C VAL A 40 -3.52 1.02 -7.36
N LEU A 41 -3.51 1.68 -6.20
CA LEU A 41 -2.38 2.50 -5.78
C LEU A 41 -1.11 1.66 -5.58
N LEU A 42 -1.24 0.48 -4.96
CA LEU A 42 -0.12 -0.43 -4.72
C LEU A 42 0.52 -0.90 -6.04
N ASP A 43 -0.31 -1.28 -7.01
CA ASP A 43 0.15 -1.70 -8.34
C ASP A 43 0.92 -0.56 -9.04
N LYS A 44 0.39 0.66 -9.01
CA LYS A 44 1.04 1.83 -9.61
C LYS A 44 2.36 2.20 -8.92
N LEU A 45 2.43 2.05 -7.59
CA LEU A 45 3.67 2.26 -6.84
C LEU A 45 4.72 1.20 -7.19
N ALA A 46 4.33 -0.07 -7.33
CA ALA A 46 5.24 -1.16 -7.68
C ALA A 46 5.87 -0.97 -9.06
N HIS A 47 5.07 -0.50 -10.03
CA HIS A 47 5.52 -0.27 -11.42
C HIS A 47 6.07 1.14 -11.67
N HIS A 48 6.25 1.95 -10.64
CA HIS A 48 6.91 3.23 -10.74
C HIS A 48 8.42 3.06 -11.02
N GLU A 49 9.03 3.91 -11.85
CA GLU A 49 10.44 3.80 -12.25
C GLU A 49 11.42 3.68 -11.07
N ALA A 50 11.17 4.43 -10.00
CA ALA A 50 11.98 4.41 -8.78
C ALA A 50 11.92 3.08 -7.99
N MET A 51 10.96 2.19 -8.31
CA MET A 51 10.86 0.84 -7.75
C MET A 51 11.61 -0.20 -8.58
N ALA A 52 12.02 0.10 -9.81
CA ALA A 52 12.71 -0.85 -10.70
C ALA A 52 13.90 -1.58 -10.04
N PRO A 53 14.76 -0.93 -9.23
CA PRO A 53 15.86 -1.62 -8.55
C PRO A 53 15.41 -2.67 -7.52
N ASN A 54 14.17 -2.57 -7.03
CA ASN A 54 13.64 -3.42 -5.96
C ASN A 54 12.67 -4.49 -6.48
N LEU A 55 12.03 -4.25 -7.62
CA LEU A 55 10.82 -4.94 -8.05
C LEU A 55 11.05 -6.45 -8.25
N GLN A 56 12.19 -6.81 -8.85
CA GLN A 56 12.59 -8.20 -9.11
C GLN A 56 13.36 -8.85 -7.96
N GLN A 57 13.67 -8.10 -6.89
CA GLN A 57 14.26 -8.71 -5.71
C GLN A 57 13.20 -9.54 -4.98
N THR A 58 13.61 -10.65 -4.37
CA THR A 58 12.71 -11.42 -3.51
C THR A 58 12.21 -10.56 -2.36
N TYR A 59 10.98 -10.80 -1.91
CA TYR A 59 10.31 -9.98 -0.91
C TYR A 59 11.14 -9.84 0.37
N MET A 60 11.76 -10.95 0.82
CA MET A 60 12.62 -10.96 2.02
C MET A 60 14.01 -10.33 1.83
N THR A 61 14.47 -10.11 0.59
CA THR A 61 15.75 -9.44 0.34
C THR A 61 15.64 -7.95 0.69
N PRO A 62 16.57 -7.37 1.48
CA PRO A 62 16.57 -5.93 1.73
C PRO A 62 16.52 -5.11 0.44
N ALA A 63 15.62 -4.14 0.39
CA ALA A 63 15.44 -3.31 -0.80
C ALA A 63 16.74 -2.57 -1.18
N ALA A 64 17.11 -2.65 -2.47
CA ALA A 64 18.28 -1.98 -3.04
C ALA A 64 18.15 -0.44 -3.01
N SER A 65 16.94 0.07 -3.20
CA SER A 65 16.62 1.51 -3.23
C SER A 65 15.48 1.81 -2.25
N LYS A 66 15.81 2.38 -1.10
CA LYS A 66 14.84 2.65 -0.02
C LYS A 66 14.17 4.02 -0.14
N ASN A 67 13.88 4.48 -1.34
CA ASN A 67 13.32 5.81 -1.60
C ASN A 67 11.85 5.93 -1.15
N LYS A 68 11.25 7.13 -1.30
CA LYS A 68 9.87 7.39 -0.87
C LYS A 68 8.80 6.55 -1.59
N VAL A 69 9.04 6.13 -2.82
CA VAL A 69 8.12 5.25 -3.56
C VAL A 69 8.14 3.85 -2.97
N TYR A 70 9.33 3.30 -2.67
CA TYR A 70 9.45 2.03 -1.95
C TYR A 70 8.77 2.09 -0.58
N PHE A 71 9.01 3.18 0.17
CA PHE A 71 8.37 3.39 1.46
C PHE A 71 6.84 3.35 1.35
N MET A 72 6.27 4.08 0.38
CA MET A 72 4.82 4.09 0.18
C MET A 72 4.28 2.76 -0.34
N TRP A 73 5.00 2.06 -1.23
CA TRP A 73 4.61 0.72 -1.69
C TRP A 73 4.49 -0.25 -0.50
N ASP A 74 5.49 -0.28 0.38
CA ASP A 74 5.48 -1.15 1.55
C ASP A 74 4.40 -0.75 2.56
N PHE A 75 4.21 0.56 2.78
CA PHE A 75 3.17 1.07 3.66
C PHE A 75 1.76 0.74 3.16
N VAL A 76 1.46 1.04 1.90
CA VAL A 76 0.16 0.75 1.26
C VAL A 76 -0.08 -0.76 1.19
N GLY A 77 0.93 -1.56 0.88
CA GLY A 77 0.81 -3.02 0.80
C GLY A 77 0.46 -3.64 2.16
N ARG A 78 1.08 -3.17 3.24
CA ARG A 78 0.72 -3.60 4.61
C ARG A 78 -0.70 -3.17 4.99
N THR A 79 -1.12 -1.96 4.62
CA THR A 79 -2.49 -1.48 4.85
C THR A 79 -3.53 -2.32 4.11
N LEU A 80 -3.28 -2.64 2.83
CA LEU A 80 -4.15 -3.54 2.07
C LEU A 80 -4.20 -4.94 2.69
N GLY A 81 -3.05 -5.46 3.12
CA GLY A 81 -2.97 -6.75 3.82
C GLY A 81 -3.74 -6.77 5.14
N ILE A 82 -3.83 -5.65 5.86
CA ILE A 82 -4.67 -5.51 7.05
C ILE A 82 -6.16 -5.51 6.68
N ALA A 83 -6.55 -4.70 5.69
CA ALA A 83 -7.95 -4.62 5.25
C ALA A 83 -8.48 -5.97 4.74
N ASN A 84 -7.65 -6.73 4.02
CA ASN A 84 -8.00 -8.06 3.49
C ASN A 84 -8.13 -9.15 4.58
N ARG A 85 -7.74 -8.88 5.83
CA ARG A 85 -7.92 -9.81 6.97
C ARG A 85 -9.23 -9.59 7.71
N VAL A 86 -9.92 -8.48 7.47
CA VAL A 86 -11.23 -8.17 8.04
C VAL A 86 -12.30 -8.78 7.15
N ASP A 87 -13.36 -9.34 7.72
CA ASP A 87 -14.52 -9.79 6.94
C ASP A 87 -15.05 -8.66 6.04
N CYS A 88 -15.17 -8.96 4.76
CA CYS A 88 -15.54 -8.00 3.73
C CYS A 88 -16.98 -7.49 3.84
N ASP A 89 -17.87 -8.19 4.55
CA ASP A 89 -19.25 -7.74 4.76
C ASP A 89 -19.40 -6.72 5.90
N LEU A 90 -18.34 -6.55 6.71
CA LEU A 90 -18.25 -5.70 7.90
C LEU A 90 -19.36 -5.91 8.95
N LYS A 91 -20.04 -7.06 8.92
CA LYS A 91 -21.09 -7.41 9.87
C LYS A 91 -20.52 -8.25 10.99
N ASP A 92 -21.09 -8.08 12.19
CA ASP A 92 -20.79 -8.89 13.37
C ASP A 92 -19.28 -9.06 13.69
N LEU A 93 -18.47 -8.08 13.26
CA LEU A 93 -17.03 -8.09 13.47
C LEU A 93 -16.68 -8.22 14.97
N SER A 94 -15.71 -9.07 15.26
CA SER A 94 -15.09 -9.14 16.58
C SER A 94 -14.44 -7.80 16.93
N SER A 95 -14.18 -7.57 18.22
CA SER A 95 -13.48 -6.35 18.66
C SER A 95 -12.11 -6.18 17.98
N TYR A 96 -11.42 -7.29 17.73
CA TYR A 96 -10.14 -7.30 17.02
C TYR A 96 -10.30 -6.88 15.56
N GLU A 97 -11.27 -7.44 14.83
CA GLU A 97 -11.52 -7.07 13.43
C GLU A 97 -11.95 -5.61 13.28
N LYS A 98 -12.73 -5.09 14.22
CA LYS A 98 -13.08 -3.66 14.28
C LYS A 98 -11.83 -2.79 14.42
N GLU A 99 -10.92 -3.15 15.33
CA GLU A 99 -9.66 -2.42 15.50
C GLU A 99 -8.80 -2.48 14.22
N GLN A 100 -8.69 -3.65 13.59
CA GLN A 100 -7.96 -3.82 12.34
C GLN A 100 -8.59 -3.00 11.19
N TRP A 101 -9.93 -2.91 11.13
CA TRP A 101 -10.63 -2.09 10.14
C TRP A 101 -10.40 -0.59 10.36
N GLU A 102 -10.49 -0.11 11.60
CA GLU A 102 -10.17 1.27 11.93
C GLU A 102 -8.70 1.62 11.67
N ASP A 103 -7.76 0.71 11.96
CA ASP A 103 -6.34 0.87 11.62
C ASP A 103 -6.13 0.95 10.10
N ALA A 104 -6.79 0.09 9.31
CA ALA A 104 -6.73 0.14 7.86
C ALA A 104 -7.20 1.50 7.30
N LYS A 105 -8.35 2.00 7.77
CA LYS A 105 -8.88 3.33 7.39
C LYS A 105 -7.97 4.46 7.81
N GLY A 106 -7.46 4.44 9.05
CA GLY A 106 -6.53 5.45 9.54
C GLY A 106 -5.26 5.50 8.70
N ARG A 107 -4.71 4.33 8.36
CA ARG A 107 -3.52 4.21 7.51
C ARG A 107 -3.77 4.62 6.07
N SER A 108 -4.94 4.36 5.49
CA SER A 108 -5.23 4.80 4.12
C SER A 108 -5.29 6.32 4.01
N ILE A 109 -5.97 6.97 4.95
CA ILE A 109 -6.02 8.44 5.04
C ILE A 109 -4.60 8.99 5.23
N PHE A 110 -3.82 8.39 6.13
CA PHE A 110 -2.46 8.82 6.37
C PHE A 110 -1.55 8.61 5.14
N ALA A 111 -1.74 7.53 4.38
CA ALA A 111 -1.03 7.30 3.13
C ALA A 111 -1.30 8.43 2.12
N GLY A 112 -2.57 8.81 1.95
CA GLY A 112 -2.97 9.95 1.11
C GLY A 112 -2.29 11.25 1.56
N GLN A 113 -2.34 11.57 2.85
CA GLN A 113 -1.70 12.75 3.42
C GLN A 113 -0.18 12.77 3.18
N LEU A 114 0.51 11.64 3.38
CA LEU A 114 1.94 11.53 3.14
C LEU A 114 2.29 11.78 1.67
N MET A 115 1.57 11.15 0.74
CA MET A 115 1.85 11.30 -0.69
C MET A 115 1.58 12.71 -1.21
N LEU A 116 0.64 13.42 -0.59
CA LEU A 116 0.28 14.80 -0.96
C LEU A 116 1.11 15.86 -0.22
N ASN A 117 1.91 15.47 0.78
CA ASN A 117 2.69 16.38 1.59
C ASN A 117 4.13 15.89 1.78
N ASP A 118 5.00 16.32 0.86
CA ASP A 118 6.43 16.05 0.90
C ASP A 118 7.11 16.53 2.21
N LYS A 119 6.58 17.57 2.86
CA LYS A 119 7.12 18.05 4.15
C LYS A 119 6.86 17.06 5.29
N MET A 120 5.90 16.15 5.14
CA MET A 120 5.65 15.05 6.07
C MET A 120 6.38 13.77 5.64
N LEU A 121 6.31 13.42 4.36
CA LEU A 121 6.86 12.16 3.88
C LEU A 121 8.40 12.16 3.85
N HIS A 122 9.04 13.24 3.42
CA HIS A 122 10.51 13.26 3.33
C HIS A 122 11.18 13.05 4.70
N PRO A 123 10.81 13.76 5.79
CA PRO A 123 11.41 13.50 7.09
C PRO A 123 11.15 12.07 7.59
N MET A 124 9.97 11.50 7.31
CA MET A 124 9.64 10.13 7.71
C MET A 124 10.52 9.10 6.97
N VAL A 125 10.70 9.28 5.67
CA VAL A 125 11.58 8.44 4.84
C VAL A 125 13.03 8.60 5.28
N GLU A 126 13.51 9.82 5.50
CA GLU A 126 14.90 10.08 5.92
C GLU A 126 15.19 9.58 7.34
N SER A 127 14.22 9.65 8.26
CA SER A 127 14.36 9.06 9.60
C SER A 127 14.41 7.52 9.55
N THR A 128 13.66 6.92 8.63
CA THR A 128 13.63 5.46 8.47
C THR A 128 14.87 4.96 7.71
N TYR A 129 15.31 5.74 6.71
CA TYR A 129 16.39 5.43 5.79
C TYR A 129 17.33 6.63 5.64
N PRO A 130 18.26 6.86 6.59
CA PRO A 130 19.13 8.05 6.59
C PRO A 130 19.95 8.26 5.31
N GLY A 131 20.27 7.18 4.59
CA GLY A 131 20.98 7.23 3.30
C GLY A 131 20.17 7.80 2.12
N GLN A 132 18.89 8.13 2.32
CA GLN A 132 18.00 8.70 1.31
C GLN A 132 17.86 10.22 1.41
N LYS A 133 18.65 10.87 2.28
CA LYS A 133 18.61 12.33 2.44
C LYS A 133 18.76 13.05 1.10
N GLY A 134 17.76 13.88 0.77
CA GLY A 134 17.71 14.63 -0.49
C GLY A 134 17.42 13.81 -1.76
N LYS A 135 17.12 12.51 -1.64
CA LYS A 135 16.81 11.62 -2.79
C LYS A 135 15.32 11.26 -2.79
N HIS A 136 14.52 12.16 -3.33
CA HIS A 136 13.06 12.08 -3.30
C HIS A 136 12.48 12.06 -4.72
N PRO A 137 12.43 10.88 -5.38
CA PRO A 137 11.82 10.77 -6.71
C PRO A 137 10.36 11.22 -6.66
N ALA A 138 9.94 12.08 -7.58
CA ALA A 138 8.58 12.63 -7.58
C ALA A 138 7.53 11.53 -7.80
N PHE A 139 6.35 11.72 -7.21
CA PHE A 139 5.17 10.98 -7.64
C PHE A 139 4.59 11.64 -8.90
N GLY A 140 4.20 10.83 -9.88
CA GLY A 140 3.45 11.32 -11.04
C GLY A 140 2.00 11.71 -10.69
N ASP A 141 1.36 12.48 -11.57
CA ASP A 141 0.01 13.00 -11.36
C ASP A 141 -1.04 11.91 -11.10
N GLU A 142 -0.90 10.74 -11.74
CA GLU A 142 -1.80 9.61 -11.54
C GLU A 142 -1.75 9.09 -10.08
N LEU A 143 -0.54 8.94 -9.52
CA LEU A 143 -0.36 8.54 -8.13
C LEU A 143 -0.91 9.59 -7.16
N LEU A 144 -0.68 10.87 -7.44
CA LEU A 144 -1.23 11.97 -6.65
C LEU A 144 -2.76 12.05 -6.74
N LYS A 145 -3.35 11.68 -7.87
CA LYS A 145 -4.81 11.59 -8.01
C LYS A 145 -5.36 10.47 -7.13
N LEU A 146 -4.79 9.26 -7.23
CA LEU A 146 -5.19 8.12 -6.40
C LEU A 146 -5.04 8.43 -4.90
N ALA A 147 -3.97 9.12 -4.51
CA ALA A 147 -3.75 9.53 -3.13
C ALA A 147 -4.81 10.51 -2.58
N ARG A 148 -5.46 11.32 -3.44
CA ARG A 148 -6.58 12.21 -3.05
C ARG A 148 -7.89 11.46 -2.85
N GLU A 149 -7.98 10.25 -3.38
CA GLU A 149 -9.19 9.42 -3.31
C GLU A 149 -9.18 8.49 -2.08
N LEU A 150 -8.06 8.44 -1.34
CA LEU A 150 -7.90 7.76 -0.04
C LEU A 150 -8.37 8.63 1.12
#